data_AF-A0A7V8ZUY8-F1
#
_entry.id   AF-A0A7V8ZUY8-F1
#
_cell.length_a   1.000
_cell.length_b   1.000
_cell.length_c   1.000
_cell.angle_alpha   90.00
_cell.angle_beta   90.00
_cell.angle_gamma   90.00
#
_symmetry.space_group_name_H-M   'P 1'
#
loop_
_entity.id
_entity.type
_entity.pdbx_description
1 polymer ?
#
loop_
_entity_poly.entity_id
_entity_poly.type
_entity_poly.pdbx_seq_one_letter_code
_entity_poly.pdbx_strand_id
1 'polypeptide(L)'
;MFKITPNPPDDDEAKKLNEAANRALAFYLDPKPEKPIPPPGPLFTVTEGADMECLLANLSETLASVNIMASELAFDLEGARRSFALGI
;
A
#
# COMPACT_ATOMS: atom_id res chain seq x y z
N MET A 1 -2.14 26.65 57.39
CA MET A 1 -1.29 26.91 56.21
C MET A 1 -1.34 25.67 55.33
N PHE A 2 -2.07 25.72 54.21
CA PHE A 2 -2.06 24.64 53.22
C PHE A 2 -0.75 24.77 52.42
N LYS A 3 0.02 23.68 52.33
CA LYS A 3 1.20 23.66 51.46
C LYS A 3 0.70 23.82 50.01
N ILE A 4 1.20 24.85 49.33
CA ILE A 4 0.88 25.17 47.92
C ILE A 4 1.57 24.19 46.95
N THR A 5 2.43 23.32 47.46
CA THR A 5 3.16 22.35 46.64
C THR A 5 2.42 21.01 46.67
N PRO A 6 2.04 20.44 45.50
CA PRO A 6 1.43 19.12 45.42
C PRO A 6 2.31 18.08 46.13
N ASN A 7 1.68 17.14 46.84
CA ASN A 7 2.41 15.98 47.36
C ASN A 7 2.99 15.19 46.17
N PRO A 8 4.19 14.60 46.33
CA PRO A 8 4.79 13.78 45.29
C PRO A 8 3.84 12.64 44.88
N PRO A 9 3.92 12.16 43.62
CA PRO A 9 3.09 11.07 43.14
C PRO A 9 3.26 9.84 44.02
N ASP A 10 2.18 9.07 44.20
CA ASP A 10 2.26 7.79 44.90
C ASP A 10 3.25 6.85 44.18
N ASP A 11 3.99 6.07 44.98
CA ASP A 11 5.12 5.23 44.52
C ASP A 11 4.72 4.27 43.37
N ASP A 12 3.46 3.84 43.33
CA ASP A 12 2.92 2.97 42.27
C ASP A 12 2.72 3.68 40.93
N GLU A 13 2.38 4.97 40.92
CA GLU A 13 2.24 5.76 39.69
C GLU A 13 3.62 6.09 39.11
N ALA A 14 4.57 6.46 39.97
CA ALA A 14 5.96 6.72 39.58
C ALA A 14 6.61 5.47 38.94
N LYS A 15 6.36 4.27 39.48
CA LYS A 15 6.84 3.01 38.90
C LYS A 15 6.24 2.74 37.51
N LYS A 16 4.93 2.95 37.33
CA LYS A 16 4.27 2.76 36.04
C LYS A 16 4.81 3.72 34.98
N LEU A 17 5.04 4.98 35.34
CA LEU A 17 5.64 5.97 34.44
C LEU A 17 7.06 5.59 34.05
N ASN A 18 7.87 5.12 34.99
CA ASN A 18 9.22 4.65 34.71
C ASN A 18 9.23 3.40 33.80
N GLU A 19 8.33 2.44 34.03
CA GLU A 19 8.19 1.26 33.18
C GLU A 19 7.76 1.64 31.75
N ALA A 20 6.80 2.56 31.62
CA ALA A 20 6.35 3.08 30.34
C ALA A 20 7.47 3.80 29.59
N ALA A 21 8.26 4.63 30.30
CA ALA A 21 9.42 5.31 29.73
C ALA A 21 10.47 4.33 29.24
N ASN A 22 10.81 3.30 30.04
CA ASN A 22 11.78 2.27 29.66
C ASN A 22 11.28 1.45 28.45
N ARG A 23 9.97 1.19 28.37
CA ARG A 23 9.36 0.51 27.20
C ARG A 23 9.48 1.35 25.94
N ALA A 24 9.22 2.65 26.03
CA ALA A 24 9.39 3.57 24.91
C ALA A 24 10.86 3.65 24.47
N LEU A 25 11.78 3.79 25.43
CA LEU A 25 13.22 3.81 25.14
C LEU A 25 13.69 2.51 24.49
N ALA A 26 13.26 1.36 24.98
CA ALA A 26 13.59 0.07 24.37
C ALA A 26 13.07 -0.03 22.93
N PHE A 27 11.86 0.47 22.66
CA PHE A 27 11.29 0.46 21.31
C PHE A 27 12.08 1.31 20.30
N TYR A 28 12.57 2.48 20.73
CA TYR A 28 13.28 3.42 19.83
C TYR A 28 14.79 3.22 19.78
N LEU A 29 15.42 2.81 20.88
CA LEU A 29 16.88 2.73 21.02
C LEU A 29 17.44 1.33 20.76
N ASP A 30 16.63 0.28 20.90
CA ASP A 30 16.99 -1.10 20.60
C ASP A 30 15.86 -1.81 19.83
N PRO A 31 15.50 -1.30 18.63
CA PRO A 31 14.45 -1.91 17.84
C PRO A 31 14.87 -3.34 17.47
N LYS A 32 14.09 -4.32 17.94
CA LYS A 32 14.28 -5.71 17.51
C LYS A 32 14.18 -5.77 15.98
N PRO A 33 15.12 -6.43 15.29
CA PRO A 33 15.06 -6.53 13.84
C PRO A 33 13.77 -7.26 13.45
N GLU A 34 12.84 -6.53 12.83
CA GLU A 34 11.67 -7.13 12.21
C GLU A 34 12.14 -8.01 11.05
N LYS A 35 11.63 -9.25 10.98
CA LYS A 35 11.86 -10.09 9.80
C LYS A 35 11.23 -9.39 8.60
N PRO A 36 11.98 -9.14 7.52
CA PRO A 36 11.39 -8.56 6.31
C PRO A 36 10.23 -9.43 5.84
N ILE A 37 9.07 -8.82 5.65
CA ILE A 37 7.96 -9.47 4.94
C ILE A 37 8.39 -9.48 3.47
N PRO A 38 8.51 -10.66 2.83
CA PRO A 38 8.86 -10.71 1.42
C PRO A 38 7.80 -9.96 0.61
N PRO A 39 8.19 -9.18 -0.41
CA PRO A 39 7.23 -8.50 -1.26
C PRO A 39 6.31 -9.54 -1.92
N PRO A 40 5.04 -9.18 -2.20
CA PRO A 40 4.17 -10.05 -2.98
C PRO A 40 4.86 -10.38 -4.32
N GLY A 41 4.84 -11.66 -4.68
CA GLY A 41 5.42 -12.14 -5.93
C GLY A 41 4.73 -11.53 -7.16
N PRO A 42 5.35 -11.64 -8.35
CA PRO A 42 4.73 -11.17 -9.58
C PRO A 42 3.42 -11.91 -9.85
N LEU A 43 2.38 -11.17 -10.28
CA LEU A 43 1.09 -11.76 -10.69
C LEU A 43 1.19 -12.44 -12.06
N PHE A 44 2.06 -11.90 -12.93
CA PHE A 44 2.25 -12.38 -14.30
C PHE A 44 3.75 -12.38 -14.62
N THR A 45 4.19 -13.38 -15.37
CA THR A 45 5.56 -13.53 -15.85
C THR A 45 5.56 -14.00 -17.30
N VAL A 46 6.55 -13.58 -18.09
CA VAL A 46 6.78 -14.14 -19.43
C VAL A 46 7.51 -15.48 -19.26
N THR A 47 7.02 -16.53 -19.90
CA THR A 47 7.67 -17.84 -19.85
C THR A 47 9.01 -17.82 -20.59
N GLU A 48 10.00 -18.51 -20.04
CA GLU A 48 11.29 -18.67 -20.71
C GLU A 48 11.09 -19.38 -22.06
N GLY A 49 11.69 -18.83 -23.12
CA GLY A 49 11.51 -19.32 -24.49
C GLY A 49 10.21 -18.87 -25.18
N ALA A 50 9.44 -17.94 -24.59
CA ALA A 50 8.32 -17.32 -25.29
C ALA A 50 8.79 -16.60 -26.56
N ASP A 51 8.21 -16.95 -27.69
CA ASP A 51 8.53 -16.34 -28.98
C ASP A 51 8.01 -14.90 -29.06
N MET A 52 8.78 -14.03 -29.70
CA MET A 52 8.44 -12.60 -29.82
C MET A 52 7.13 -12.41 -30.59
N GLU A 53 6.88 -13.19 -31.64
CA GLU A 53 5.65 -13.08 -32.43
C GLU A 53 4.44 -13.49 -31.61
N CYS A 54 4.54 -14.54 -30.79
CA CYS A 54 3.47 -14.93 -29.87
C CYS A 54 3.16 -13.83 -28.85
N LEU A 55 4.18 -13.18 -28.29
CA LEU A 55 4.01 -12.09 -27.33
C LEU A 55 3.34 -10.88 -27.97
N LEU A 56 3.76 -10.50 -29.17
CA LEU A 56 3.19 -9.39 -29.93
C LEU A 56 1.75 -9.69 -30.36
N ALA A 57 1.46 -10.91 -30.83
CA ALA A 57 0.11 -11.35 -31.18
C ALA A 57 -0.82 -11.30 -29.97
N ASN A 58 -0.42 -11.88 -28.83
CA ASN A 58 -1.21 -11.86 -27.60
C ASN A 58 -1.48 -10.43 -27.11
N LEU A 59 -0.48 -9.55 -27.15
CA LEU A 59 -0.64 -8.15 -26.80
C LEU A 59 -1.61 -7.45 -27.76
N SER A 60 -1.43 -7.63 -29.06
CA SER A 60 -2.28 -7.02 -30.09
C SER A 60 -3.74 -7.49 -29.96
N GLU A 61 -3.97 -8.77 -29.71
CA GLU A 61 -5.30 -9.33 -29.48
C GLU A 61 -5.93 -8.78 -28.20
N THR A 62 -5.16 -8.67 -27.12
CA THR A 62 -5.61 -8.06 -25.86
C THR A 62 -6.03 -6.60 -26.07
N LEU A 63 -5.22 -5.82 -26.79
CA LEU A 63 -5.52 -4.41 -27.09
C LEU A 63 -6.74 -4.29 -28.00
N ALA A 64 -6.88 -5.15 -29.01
CA ALA A 64 -8.05 -5.19 -29.88
C ALA A 64 -9.33 -5.53 -29.11
N SER A 65 -9.27 -6.50 -28.19
CA SER A 65 -10.38 -6.87 -27.31
C SER A 65 -10.78 -5.71 -26.40
N VAL A 66 -9.81 -5.04 -25.77
CA VAL A 66 -10.07 -3.85 -24.94
C VAL A 66 -10.68 -2.72 -25.75
N ASN A 67 -10.20 -2.49 -26.97
CA ASN A 67 -10.75 -1.45 -27.84
C ASN A 67 -12.22 -1.70 -28.20
N ILE A 68 -12.60 -2.96 -28.46
CA ILE A 68 -14.01 -3.34 -28.71
C ILE A 68 -14.85 -3.07 -27.46
N MET A 69 -14.42 -3.57 -26.29
CA MET A 69 -15.15 -3.35 -25.03
C MET A 69 -15.29 -1.86 -24.69
N ALA A 70 -14.22 -1.08 -24.86
CA ALA A 70 -14.23 0.36 -24.62
C ALA A 70 -15.16 1.07 -25.62
N SER A 71 -15.14 0.68 -26.89
CA SER A 71 -16.03 1.24 -27.92
C SER A 71 -17.50 0.93 -27.65
N GLU A 72 -17.82 -0.30 -27.23
CA GLU A 72 -19.19 -0.68 -26.85
C GLU A 72 -19.67 0.15 -25.65
N LEU A 73 -18.85 0.29 -24.61
CA LEU A 73 -19.21 1.05 -23.41
C LEU A 73 -19.21 2.57 -23.62
N ALA A 74 -18.43 3.09 -24.57
CA ALA A 74 -18.32 4.54 -24.80
C ALA A 74 -19.66 5.16 -25.21
N PHE A 75 -20.55 4.41 -25.85
CA PHE A 75 -21.88 4.90 -26.23
C PHE A 75 -22.80 5.16 -25.03
N ASP A 76 -22.52 4.54 -23.88
CA ASP A 76 -23.23 4.82 -22.61
C ASP A 76 -22.73 6.11 -21.93
N LEU A 77 -21.62 6.69 -22.41
CA LEU A 77 -21.05 7.93 -21.88
C LEU A 77 -21.43 9.13 -22.76
N GLU A 78 -21.37 10.33 -22.20
CA GLU A 78 -21.66 11.59 -22.92
C GLU A 78 -20.47 12.56 -22.89
N GLY A 79 -20.42 13.44 -23.89
CA GLY A 79 -19.44 14.53 -23.99
C GLY A 79 -17.99 14.05 -23.97
N ALA A 80 -17.13 14.77 -23.24
CA ALA A 80 -15.70 14.49 -23.17
C ALA A 80 -15.36 13.08 -22.66
N ARG A 81 -16.23 12.45 -21.85
CA ARG A 81 -16.00 11.10 -21.33
C ARG A 81 -16.09 10.03 -22.42
N ARG A 82 -16.96 10.24 -23.42
CA ARG A 82 -17.05 9.37 -24.59
C ARG A 82 -15.79 9.47 -25.44
N SER A 83 -15.32 10.68 -25.73
CA SER A 83 -14.08 10.92 -26.47
C SER A 83 -12.88 10.30 -25.76
N PHE A 84 -12.80 10.47 -24.44
CA PHE A 84 -11.77 9.81 -23.62
C PHE A 84 -11.81 8.28 -23.72
N ALA A 85 -13.00 7.67 -23.59
CA ALA A 85 -13.14 6.21 -23.69
C ALA A 85 -12.78 5.67 -25.10
N LEU A 86 -13.02 6.46 -26.15
CA LEU A 86 -12.66 6.14 -27.53
C LEU A 86 -11.20 6.50 -27.88
N GLY A 87 -10.47 7.20 -26.99
CA GLY A 87 -9.11 7.66 -27.24
C GLY A 87 -8.98 8.72 -28.33
N ILE A 88 -9.98 9.61 -28.47
CA ILE A 88 -10.05 10.69 -29.47
C ILE A 88 -10.25 12.08 -28.87
#